data_AF-W7YLU4-F1
#
_entry.id   AF-W7YLU4-F1
#
_cell.length_a   1.000
_cell.length_b   1.000
_cell.length_c   1.000
_cell.angle_alpha   90.00
_cell.angle_beta   90.00
_cell.angle_gamma   90.00
#
_symmetry.space_group_name_H-M   'P 1'
#
loop_
_entity.id
_entity.type
_entity.pdbx_description
1 polymer ?
#
loop_
_entity_poly.entity_id
_entity_poly.type
_entity_poly.pdbx_seq_one_letter_code
_entity_poly.pdbx_strand_id
1 'polypeptide(L)'
;MRVTENITKEFLWGAFKKTTSPLMAAAGNSKGIITQLISEFADRSRSDIKKWRAALSAFEDPDDPKSVLLQDLLRNLMSDGHLMAQIQIRKAATLSNRFMVIDKNGQEVEEKTELLQTEWFFDIMEHLLDSRFFGYSVLELTDPLT
;
A
#
# COMPACT_ATOMS: atom_id res chain seq x y z
N MET A 1 24.64 65.78 20.08
CA MET A 1 25.05 64.87 18.98
C MET A 1 26.12 63.95 19.57
N ARG A 2 25.94 62.65 19.83
CA ARG A 2 24.99 61.62 19.37
C ARG A 2 24.59 60.72 20.56
N VAL A 3 23.35 60.26 20.55
CA VAL A 3 22.83 59.19 21.40
C VAL A 3 23.45 57.87 20.92
N THR A 4 24.04 57.06 21.79
CA THR A 4 24.41 55.67 21.47
C THR A 4 23.39 54.75 22.15
N GLU A 5 22.53 54.16 21.33
CA GLU A 5 21.45 53.27 21.72
C GLU A 5 21.99 51.94 22.28
N ASN A 6 21.47 51.54 23.44
CA ASN A 6 21.58 50.19 23.98
C ASN A 6 20.66 49.27 23.17
N ILE A 7 21.22 48.45 22.29
CA ILE A 7 20.48 47.35 21.67
C ILE A 7 20.32 46.24 22.72
N THR A 8 19.11 46.12 23.25
CA THR A 8 18.69 45.12 24.24
C THR A 8 18.78 43.70 23.70
N LYS A 9 19.16 42.74 24.56
CA LYS A 9 19.26 41.29 24.32
C LYS A 9 17.96 40.59 23.89
N GLU A 10 16.89 41.34 23.64
CA GLU A 10 15.59 40.88 23.14
C GLU A 10 15.62 40.52 21.64
N PHE A 11 16.64 40.95 20.90
CA PHE A 11 16.70 40.72 19.44
C PHE A 11 17.11 39.29 19.05
N LEU A 12 17.72 38.52 19.95
CA LEU A 12 18.27 37.19 19.62
C LEU A 12 17.38 36.00 20.05
N TRP A 13 16.28 36.24 20.77
CA TRP A 13 15.36 35.17 21.22
C TRP A 13 14.16 34.95 20.28
N GLY A 14 13.88 35.88 19.37
CA GLY A 14 12.75 35.79 18.43
C GLY A 14 12.98 34.87 17.22
N ALA A 15 14.22 34.49 16.91
CA ALA A 15 14.58 33.79 15.67
C ALA A 15 14.48 32.25 15.74
N PHE A 16 14.13 31.66 16.90
CA PHE A 16 14.00 30.20 17.08
C PHE A 16 12.57 29.70 17.29
N LYS A 17 11.54 30.56 17.14
CA LYS A 17 10.15 30.10 16.99
C LYS A 17 9.78 30.01 15.51
N LYS A 18 10.30 29.00 14.81
CA LYS A 18 9.64 28.51 13.60
C LYS A 18 8.37 27.78 14.04
N THR A 19 7.33 28.55 14.30
CA THR A 19 5.96 28.05 14.32
C THR A 19 5.73 27.39 12.97
N THR A 20 5.49 26.09 12.95
CA THR A 20 4.83 25.42 11.82
C THR A 20 3.45 26.03 11.69
N SER A 21 3.38 27.16 11.00
CA SER A 21 2.13 27.74 10.57
C SER A 21 1.56 26.80 9.52
N PRO A 22 0.34 26.28 9.68
CA PRO A 22 -0.31 25.56 8.60
C PRO A 22 -0.44 26.53 7.43
N LEU A 23 0.12 26.13 6.29
CA LEU A 23 -0.10 26.83 5.02
C LEU A 23 -1.60 26.98 4.85
N MET A 24 -2.07 28.23 4.82
CA MET A 24 -3.45 28.58 4.48
C MET A 24 -3.75 28.01 3.10
N ALA A 25 -4.43 26.85 3.10
CA ALA A 25 -4.83 26.17 1.89
C ALA A 25 -5.93 26.98 1.21
N ALA A 26 -5.61 27.54 0.04
CA ALA A 26 -6.60 28.03 -0.89
C ALA A 26 -7.61 26.90 -1.18
N ALA A 27 -8.86 27.17 -0.86
CA ALA A 27 -9.99 26.28 -1.08
C ALA A 27 -10.19 26.08 -2.59
N GLY A 28 -9.90 24.89 -3.10
CA GLY A 28 -10.20 24.52 -4.48
C GLY A 28 -9.59 23.22 -4.98
N ASN A 29 -8.37 22.88 -4.55
CA ASN A 29 -7.70 21.64 -5.01
C ASN A 29 -6.70 21.05 -3.98
N SER A 30 -6.74 21.52 -2.74
CA SER A 30 -5.82 21.11 -1.68
C SER A 30 -5.96 19.63 -1.32
N LYS A 31 -7.18 19.09 -1.34
CA LYS A 31 -7.42 17.67 -1.05
C LYS A 31 -6.70 16.75 -2.04
N GLY A 32 -6.76 17.04 -3.35
CA GLY A 32 -6.09 16.24 -4.37
C GLY A 32 -4.56 16.25 -4.22
N ILE A 33 -3.98 17.42 -3.98
CA ILE A 33 -2.54 17.57 -3.76
C ILE A 33 -2.10 16.86 -2.46
N ILE A 34 -2.89 16.95 -1.38
CA ILE A 34 -2.59 16.27 -0.11
C ILE A 34 -2.69 14.74 -0.28
N THR A 35 -3.70 14.24 -0.99
CA THR A 35 -3.83 12.80 -1.26
C THR A 35 -2.66 12.29 -2.11
N GLN A 36 -2.26 13.03 -3.15
CA GLN A 36 -1.07 12.70 -3.95
C GLN A 36 0.21 12.70 -3.13
N LEU A 37 0.38 13.67 -2.23
CA LEU A 37 1.55 13.74 -1.35
C LEU A 37 1.60 12.55 -0.37
N ILE A 38 0.45 12.16 0.19
CA ILE A 38 0.35 11.00 1.08
C ILE A 38 0.64 9.70 0.33
N SER A 39 0.15 9.54 -0.91
CA SER A 39 0.46 8.35 -1.72
C SER A 39 1.94 8.26 -2.08
N GLU A 40 2.60 9.41 -2.27
CA GLU A 40 4.04 9.46 -2.58
C GLU A 40 4.90 9.18 -1.33
N PHE A 41 4.43 9.54 -0.14
CA PHE A 41 5.17 9.38 1.10
C PHE A 41 4.89 8.01 1.77
N ALA A 42 5.57 6.97 1.30
CA ALA A 42 5.57 5.67 1.95
C ALA A 42 6.49 5.65 3.19
N ASP A 43 5.95 5.39 4.39
CA ASP A 43 6.75 5.22 5.61
C ASP A 43 7.61 3.95 5.53
N ARG A 44 8.91 4.13 5.25
CA ARG A 44 9.93 3.06 5.26
C ARG A 44 10.73 3.00 6.56
N SER A 45 10.33 3.76 7.58
CA SER A 45 10.98 3.69 8.88
C SER A 45 10.84 2.30 9.50
N ARG A 46 11.75 1.97 10.42
CA ARG A 46 11.68 0.71 11.16
C ARG A 46 10.33 0.59 11.85
N SER A 47 9.63 -0.50 11.58
CA SER A 47 8.37 -0.81 12.24
C SER A 47 8.65 -1.52 13.57
N ASP A 48 8.22 -0.90 14.67
CA ASP A 48 8.30 -1.49 15.99
C ASP A 48 7.03 -2.29 16.33
N ILE A 49 7.13 -3.17 17.33
CA ILE A 49 6.01 -3.97 17.83
C ILE A 49 4.79 -3.11 18.22
N LYS A 50 5.02 -1.87 18.68
CA LYS A 50 3.95 -0.92 19.01
C LYS A 50 3.16 -0.49 17.77
N LYS A 51 3.84 -0.17 16.66
CA LYS A 51 3.19 0.16 15.39
C LYS A 51 2.36 -1.01 14.88
N TRP A 52 2.91 -2.23 14.99
CA TRP A 52 2.19 -3.44 14.59
C TRP A 52 0.90 -3.67 15.40
N ARG A 53 0.97 -3.60 16.74
CA ARG A 53 -0.21 -3.74 17.60
C ARG A 53 -1.24 -2.63 17.34
N ALA A 54 -0.79 -1.40 17.10
CA ALA A 54 -1.69 -0.31 16.76
C ALA A 54 -2.40 -0.53 15.41
N ALA A 55 -1.69 -1.02 14.40
CA ALA A 55 -2.26 -1.36 13.11
C ALA A 55 -3.30 -2.49 13.21
N LEU A 56 -3.01 -3.53 14.00
CA LEU A 56 -3.96 -4.62 14.25
C LEU A 56 -5.20 -4.11 15.00
N SER A 57 -5.01 -3.36 16.09
CA SER A 57 -6.14 -2.80 16.86
C SER A 57 -7.02 -1.88 16.02
N ALA A 58 -6.44 -1.11 15.09
CA ALA A 58 -7.19 -0.25 14.19
C ALA A 58 -7.94 -1.05 13.11
N PHE A 59 -7.43 -2.21 12.72
CA PHE A 59 -8.09 -3.09 11.77
C PHE A 59 -9.22 -3.91 12.42
N GLU A 60 -9.06 -4.32 13.68
CA GLU A 60 -10.03 -5.10 14.45
C GLU A 60 -11.15 -4.26 15.08
N ASP A 61 -11.10 -2.93 14.95
CA ASP A 61 -12.13 -2.03 15.46
C ASP A 61 -13.48 -2.35 14.79
N PRO A 62 -14.52 -2.74 15.57
CA PRO A 62 -15.81 -3.11 15.01
C PRO A 62 -16.62 -1.91 14.49
N ASP A 63 -16.35 -0.70 14.97
CA ASP A 63 -17.11 0.50 14.63
C ASP A 63 -16.47 1.24 13.43
N ASP A 64 -15.14 1.27 13.34
CA ASP A 64 -14.38 1.98 12.29
C ASP A 64 -13.10 1.24 11.88
N PRO A 65 -13.21 0.13 11.13
CA PRO A 65 -12.06 -0.68 10.74
C PRO A 65 -11.17 0.04 9.72
N LYS A 66 -9.89 0.23 10.07
CA LYS A 66 -8.89 0.89 9.22
C LYS A 66 -7.81 -0.07 8.77
N SER A 67 -7.85 -0.45 7.49
CA SER A 67 -6.84 -1.33 6.88
C SER A 67 -5.54 -0.63 6.49
N VAL A 68 -5.54 0.70 6.32
CA VAL A 68 -4.40 1.46 5.77
C VAL A 68 -3.10 1.18 6.53
N LEU A 69 -3.13 1.27 7.86
CA LEU A 69 -1.95 1.06 8.70
C LEU A 69 -1.40 -0.37 8.61
N LEU A 70 -2.30 -1.35 8.51
CA LEU A 70 -1.94 -2.75 8.35
C LEU A 70 -1.34 -3.01 6.96
N GLN A 71 -1.94 -2.43 5.91
CA GLN A 71 -1.46 -2.56 4.54
C GLN A 71 -0.07 -1.92 4.35
N ASP A 72 0.17 -0.73 4.93
CA ASP A 72 1.48 -0.09 4.88
C ASP A 72 2.55 -0.93 5.57
N LEU A 73 2.21 -1.55 6.71
CA LEU A 73 3.10 -2.46 7.43
C LEU A 73 3.41 -3.71 6.61
N LEU A 74 2.41 -4.33 5.98
CA LEU A 74 2.60 -5.51 5.13
C LEU A 74 3.45 -5.17 3.90
N ARG A 75 3.21 -4.03 3.25
CA ARG A 75 4.03 -3.55 2.12
C ARG A 75 5.48 -3.30 2.54
N ASN A 76 5.70 -2.75 3.74
CA ASN A 76 7.05 -2.61 4.28
C ASN A 76 7.70 -3.98 4.53
N LEU A 77 6.94 -4.94 5.07
CA LEU A 77 7.43 -6.28 5.38
C LEU A 77 7.86 -7.08 4.13
N MET A 78 7.27 -6.79 2.97
CA MET A 78 7.72 -7.37 1.69
C MET A 78 9.14 -6.96 1.28
N SER A 79 9.76 -5.98 1.94
CA SER A 79 11.19 -5.69 1.76
C SER A 79 12.11 -6.71 2.42
N ASP A 80 11.59 -7.58 3.29
CA ASP A 80 12.35 -8.72 3.83
C ASP A 80 12.52 -9.80 2.75
N GLY A 81 13.77 -10.03 2.36
CA GLY A 81 14.12 -11.01 1.33
C GLY A 81 13.75 -12.45 1.71
N HIS A 82 13.78 -12.79 3.01
CA HIS A 82 13.42 -14.15 3.43
C HIS A 82 11.91 -14.39 3.30
N LEU A 83 11.08 -13.50 3.87
CA LEU A 83 9.63 -13.58 3.71
C LEU A 83 9.23 -13.59 2.24
N MET A 84 9.77 -12.68 1.44
CA MET A 84 9.50 -12.60 0.01
C MET A 84 9.80 -13.93 -0.68
N ALA A 85 10.97 -14.53 -0.42
CA ALA A 85 11.34 -15.82 -0.99
C ALA A 85 10.37 -16.94 -0.59
N GLN A 86 9.95 -16.98 0.68
CA GLN A 86 8.98 -17.99 1.15
C GLN A 86 7.61 -17.83 0.50
N ILE A 87 7.14 -16.60 0.32
CA ILE A 87 5.89 -16.30 -0.39
C ILE A 87 6.00 -16.78 -1.84
N GLN A 88 7.10 -16.47 -2.52
CA GLN A 88 7.29 -16.86 -3.92
C GLN A 88 7.34 -18.38 -4.12
N ILE A 89 7.99 -19.12 -3.22
CA ILE A 89 7.99 -20.60 -3.26
C ILE A 89 6.56 -21.15 -3.15
N ARG A 90 5.73 -20.58 -2.27
CA ARG A 90 4.33 -21.02 -2.11
C ARG A 90 3.48 -20.69 -3.34
N LYS A 91 3.69 -19.51 -3.93
CA LYS A 91 3.02 -19.11 -5.18
C LYS A 91 3.42 -20.04 -6.32
N ALA A 92 4.72 -20.25 -6.52
CA ALA A 92 5.26 -21.14 -7.55
C ALA A 92 4.73 -22.58 -7.41
N ALA A 93 4.68 -23.13 -6.20
CA ALA A 93 4.13 -24.48 -5.96
C ALA A 93 2.66 -24.61 -6.38
N THR A 94 1.88 -23.54 -6.29
CA THR A 94 0.47 -23.53 -6.71
C THR A 94 0.34 -23.35 -8.22
N LEU A 95 1.04 -22.35 -8.77
CA LEU A 95 0.99 -21.98 -10.19
C LEU A 95 1.63 -23.02 -11.12
N SER A 96 2.54 -23.85 -10.60
CA SER A 96 3.19 -24.91 -11.39
C SER A 96 2.29 -26.13 -11.63
N ASN A 97 1.12 -26.20 -10.97
CA ASN A 97 0.19 -27.31 -11.18
C ASN A 97 -0.55 -27.14 -12.50
N ARG A 98 -0.56 -28.20 -13.31
CA ARG A 98 -1.36 -28.25 -14.54
C ARG A 98 -2.84 -28.29 -14.19
N PHE A 99 -3.65 -27.54 -14.94
CA PHE A 99 -5.10 -27.55 -14.83
C PHE A 99 -5.73 -27.72 -16.22
N MET A 100 -6.97 -28.21 -16.22
CA MET A 100 -7.81 -28.37 -17.40
C MET A 100 -9.26 -28.06 -17.05
N VAL A 101 -10.01 -27.54 -18.02
CA VAL A 101 -11.45 -27.29 -17.87
C VAL A 101 -12.19 -28.55 -18.31
N ILE A 102 -12.97 -29.13 -17.40
CA ILE A 102 -13.79 -30.31 -17.67
C ILE A 102 -15.26 -29.94 -17.85
N ASP A 103 -15.94 -30.64 -18.74
CA ASP A 103 -17.39 -30.57 -18.88
C ASP A 103 -18.12 -31.40 -17.80
N LYS A 104 -19.46 -31.42 -17.84
CA LYS A 104 -20.28 -32.21 -16.91
C LYS A 104 -20.09 -33.73 -17.08
N ASN A 105 -19.52 -34.17 -18.19
CA ASN A 105 -19.29 -35.57 -18.52
C ASN A 105 -17.85 -36.01 -18.19
N GLY A 106 -17.01 -35.10 -17.67
CA GLY A 106 -15.61 -35.35 -17.33
C GLY A 106 -14.67 -35.32 -18.54
N GLN A 107 -15.11 -34.82 -19.70
CA GLN A 107 -14.27 -34.62 -20.87
C GLN A 107 -13.65 -33.23 -20.85
N GLU A 108 -12.41 -33.12 -21.30
CA GLU A 108 -11.70 -31.85 -21.40
C GLU A 108 -12.30 -30.97 -22.50
N VAL A 109 -12.47 -29.69 -22.18
CA VAL A 109 -12.86 -28.65 -23.13
C VAL A 109 -11.62 -27.89 -23.56
N GLU A 110 -10.92 -28.41 -24.56
CA GLU A 110 -9.60 -27.94 -25.03
C GLU A 110 -9.57 -26.43 -25.27
N GLU A 111 -10.53 -25.88 -26.02
CA GLU A 111 -10.64 -24.44 -26.32
C GLU A 111 -10.63 -23.56 -25.05
N LYS A 112 -11.33 -23.99 -23.99
CA LYS A 112 -11.40 -23.24 -22.73
C LYS A 112 -10.14 -23.41 -21.89
N THR A 113 -9.56 -24.62 -21.91
CA THR A 113 -8.28 -24.86 -21.26
C THR A 113 -7.20 -23.98 -21.88
N GLU A 114 -7.13 -23.91 -23.21
CA GLU A 114 -6.18 -23.07 -23.94
C GLU A 114 -6.35 -21.58 -23.64
N LEU A 115 -7.60 -21.08 -23.61
CA LEU A 115 -7.91 -19.69 -23.26
C LEU A 115 -7.39 -19.30 -21.86
N LEU A 116 -7.43 -20.22 -20.90
CA LEU A 116 -6.93 -19.98 -19.54
C LEU A 116 -5.43 -20.24 -19.41
N GLN A 117 -4.81 -20.95 -20.35
CA GLN A 117 -3.35 -21.20 -20.35
C GLN A 117 -2.54 -20.04 -20.95
N THR A 118 -3.09 -18.84 -20.97
CA THR A 118 -2.42 -17.61 -21.42
C THR A 118 -2.05 -16.70 -20.26
N GLU A 119 -1.10 -15.79 -20.47
CA GLU A 119 -0.48 -14.90 -19.47
C GLU A 119 -1.50 -14.17 -18.57
N TRP A 120 -2.55 -13.57 -19.14
CA TRP A 120 -3.54 -12.80 -18.38
C TRP A 120 -4.19 -13.59 -17.23
N PHE A 121 -4.39 -14.89 -17.40
CA PHE A 121 -5.00 -15.73 -16.38
C PHE A 121 -3.99 -16.06 -15.27
N PHE A 122 -2.71 -16.22 -15.61
CA PHE A 122 -1.64 -16.37 -14.62
C PHE A 122 -1.47 -15.10 -13.78
N ASP A 123 -1.59 -13.92 -14.37
CA ASP A 123 -1.58 -12.65 -13.63
C ASP A 123 -2.74 -12.55 -12.64
N ILE A 124 -3.95 -12.96 -13.07
CA ILE A 124 -5.11 -13.05 -12.17
C ILE A 124 -4.84 -14.04 -11.04
N MET A 125 -4.36 -15.24 -11.34
CA MET A 125 -4.03 -16.24 -10.31
C MET A 125 -2.97 -15.71 -9.34
N GLU A 126 -1.98 -14.97 -9.83
CA GLU A 126 -0.96 -14.35 -9.00
C GLU A 126 -1.57 -13.36 -8.00
N HIS A 127 -2.44 -12.46 -8.47
CA HIS A 127 -3.16 -11.51 -7.63
C HIS A 127 -4.14 -12.18 -6.65
N LEU A 128 -4.77 -13.28 -7.04
CA LEU A 128 -5.62 -14.08 -6.14
C LEU A 128 -4.78 -14.69 -5.02
N LEU A 129 -3.56 -15.14 -5.30
CA LEU A 129 -2.65 -15.65 -4.27
C LEU A 129 -2.17 -14.53 -3.34
N ASP A 130 -1.89 -13.34 -3.87
CA ASP A 130 -1.50 -12.18 -3.06
C ASP A 130 -2.62 -11.74 -2.10
N SER A 131 -3.89 -11.89 -2.49
CA SER A 131 -5.03 -11.60 -1.61
C SER A 131 -5.02 -12.40 -0.30
N ARG A 132 -4.37 -13.58 -0.27
CA ARG A 132 -4.22 -14.37 0.96
C ARG A 132 -3.28 -13.73 1.97
N PHE A 133 -2.31 -12.94 1.51
CA PHE A 133 -1.33 -12.26 2.37
C PHE A 133 -1.79 -10.86 2.76
N PHE A 134 -2.44 -10.15 1.83
CA PHE A 134 -2.92 -8.78 2.03
C PHE A 134 -4.40 -8.69 2.46
N GLY A 135 -5.12 -9.81 2.48
CA GLY A 135 -6.52 -9.90 2.92
C GLY A 135 -7.54 -9.70 1.79
N TYR A 136 -7.28 -8.77 0.87
CA TYR A 136 -8.15 -8.55 -0.29
C TYR A 136 -7.33 -8.15 -1.53
N SER A 137 -7.92 -8.39 -2.70
CA SER A 137 -7.44 -7.88 -3.99
C SER A 137 -8.65 -7.51 -4.83
N VAL A 138 -8.53 -6.48 -5.66
CA VAL A 138 -9.56 -6.02 -6.59
C VAL A 138 -8.95 -6.00 -7.98
N LEU A 139 -9.62 -6.66 -8.92
CA LEU A 139 -9.20 -6.77 -10.31
C LEU A 139 -10.32 -6.23 -11.19
N GLU A 140 -9.95 -5.37 -12.14
CA GLU A 140 -10.83 -4.91 -13.20
C GLU A 140 -10.47 -5.68 -14.47
N LEU A 141 -11.48 -6.33 -15.07
CA LEU A 141 -11.31 -7.03 -16.34
C LEU A 141 -11.78 -6.09 -17.46
N THR A 142 -10.84 -5.63 -18.25
CA THR A 142 -11.10 -4.79 -19.42
C THR A 142 -10.97 -5.62 -20.69
N ASP A 143 -11.87 -5.37 -21.64
CA ASP A 143 -11.73 -5.92 -22.99
C ASP A 143 -10.67 -5.11 -23.74
N PRO A 144 -9.60 -5.72 -24.26
CA PRO A 144 -8.59 -5.00 -25.03
C PRO A 144 -9.12 -4.33 -26.31
N LEU A 145 -10.35 -4.63 -26.74
CA LEU A 145 -10.99 -4.09 -27.94
C LEU A 145 -11.94 -2.90 -27.69
N THR A 146 -12.18 -2.52 -26.43
CA THR A 146 -13.03 -1.38 -26.05
C THR A 146 -12.18 -0.20 -25.59
#